data_AF-A0A3C1KH99-F1
#
_entry.id   AF-A0A3C1KH99-F1
#
_cell.length_a   1.000
_cell.length_b   1.000
_cell.length_c   1.000
_cell.angle_alpha   90.00
_cell.angle_beta   90.00
_cell.angle_gamma   90.00
#
_symmetry.space_group_name_H-M   'P 1'
#
loop_
_entity.id
_entity.type
_entity.pdbx_description
1 polymer ?
#
loop_
_entity_poly.entity_id
_entity_poly.type
_entity_poly.pdbx_seq_one_letter_code
_entity_poly.pdbx_strand_id
1 'polypeptide(L)'
;DRLYFEPLTLEDVLEVLHAESRSGKILGVICQLGGQTPLGLAKGIEEAGYRILGTSPEAIDLAEERELFSRLLDEAELVAPRHGTAIDVDGAIAVAEDIGYPVLVRPSFVLGGRG
;
A
#
# COMPACT_ATOMS: atom_id res chain seq x y z
N ASP A 1 10.11 -5.62 -26.66
CA ASP A 1 9.02 -5.40 -25.70
C ASP A 1 7.95 -6.46 -25.85
N ARG A 2 7.29 -6.83 -24.74
CA ARG A 2 6.24 -7.86 -24.66
C ARG A 2 5.06 -7.33 -23.85
N LEU A 3 3.86 -7.82 -24.14
CA LEU A 3 2.61 -7.45 -23.45
C LEU A 3 1.88 -8.73 -23.06
N TYR A 4 1.43 -8.80 -21.81
CA TYR A 4 0.75 -9.95 -21.22
C TYR A 4 -0.68 -9.56 -20.88
N PHE A 5 -1.64 -10.40 -21.28
CA PHE A 5 -3.06 -10.28 -20.91
C PHE A 5 -3.40 -11.33 -19.86
N GLU A 6 -2.69 -11.28 -18.73
CA GLU A 6 -2.87 -12.18 -17.60
C GLU A 6 -3.54 -11.45 -16.44
N PRO A 7 -4.20 -12.18 -15.51
CA PRO A 7 -4.70 -11.58 -14.28
C PRO A 7 -3.57 -10.94 -13.46
N LEU A 8 -3.90 -9.87 -12.73
CA LEU A 8 -2.98 -9.17 -11.85
C LEU A 8 -2.96 -9.82 -10.45
N THR A 9 -2.70 -11.12 -10.40
CA THR A 9 -2.46 -11.86 -9.15
C THR A 9 -0.96 -12.04 -8.93
N LEU A 10 -0.56 -12.36 -7.69
CA LEU A 10 0.85 -12.61 -7.39
C LEU A 10 1.40 -13.81 -8.19
N GLU A 11 0.62 -14.90 -8.27
CA GLU A 11 1.02 -16.12 -8.98
C GLU A 11 1.27 -15.86 -10.47
N ASP A 12 0.30 -15.24 -11.16
CA ASP A 12 0.41 -14.93 -12.59
C ASP A 12 1.59 -13.98 -12.88
N VAL A 13 1.80 -12.97 -12.02
CA VAL A 13 2.91 -12.02 -12.18
C VAL A 13 4.26 -12.69 -11.95
N LEU A 14 4.40 -13.57 -10.96
CA LEU A 14 5.63 -14.30 -10.72
C LEU A 14 5.96 -15.27 -11.87
N GLU A 15 4.96 -15.92 -12.46
CA GLU A 15 5.18 -16.76 -13.65
C GLU A 15 5.66 -15.94 -14.85
N VAL A 16 5.10 -14.75 -15.09
CA VAL A 16 5.59 -13.84 -16.12
C VAL A 16 7.03 -13.41 -15.85
N LEU A 17 7.36 -13.01 -14.61
CA LEU A 17 8.72 -12.62 -14.23
C LEU A 17 9.72 -13.78 -14.37
N HIS A 18 9.31 -15.00 -14.03
CA HIS A 18 10.12 -16.19 -14.21
C HIS A 18 10.41 -16.47 -15.69
N ALA A 19 9.37 -16.41 -16.54
CA ALA A 19 9.51 -16.59 -17.99
C ALA A 19 10.43 -15.51 -18.60
N GLU A 20 10.25 -14.24 -18.22
CA GLU A 20 11.08 -13.13 -18.67
C GLU A 20 12.55 -13.29 -18.25
N SER A 21 12.79 -13.74 -17.01
CA SER A 21 14.14 -13.97 -16.47
C SER A 21 14.95 -14.99 -17.26
N ARG A 22 14.28 -15.94 -17.94
CA ARG A 22 14.92 -16.93 -18.82
C ARG A 22 15.30 -16.34 -20.18
N SER A 23 14.62 -15.28 -20.60
CA SER A 23 14.92 -14.59 -21.86
C SER A 23 15.87 -13.40 -21.71
N GLY A 24 16.14 -12.94 -20.48
CA GLY A 24 17.07 -11.85 -20.23
C GLY A 24 17.12 -11.43 -18.77
N LYS A 25 17.97 -10.43 -18.48
CA LYS A 25 18.09 -9.88 -17.13
C LYS A 25 16.96 -8.89 -16.86
N ILE A 26 16.17 -9.17 -15.83
CA ILE A 26 15.20 -8.22 -15.27
C ILE A 26 15.96 -7.26 -14.35
N LEU A 27 15.87 -5.95 -14.61
CA LEU A 27 16.49 -4.93 -13.77
C LEU A 27 15.65 -4.64 -12.51
N GLY A 28 14.34 -4.80 -12.62
CA GLY A 28 13.38 -4.68 -11.53
C GLY A 28 11.97 -4.45 -12.05
N VAL A 29 11.04 -4.27 -11.13
CA VAL A 29 9.60 -4.18 -11.37
C VAL A 29 9.07 -2.83 -10.88
N ILE A 30 8.15 -2.20 -11.62
CA ILE A 30 7.51 -0.93 -11.27
C ILE A 30 6.05 -1.21 -10.92
N CYS A 31 5.65 -0.94 -9.68
CA CYS A 31 4.28 -1.21 -9.17
C CYS A 31 3.43 0.07 -9.00
N GLN A 32 4.04 1.24 -9.07
CA GLN A 32 3.42 2.51 -8.64
C GLN A 32 2.52 3.14 -9.70
N LEU A 33 2.48 2.60 -10.92
CA LEU A 33 1.77 3.20 -12.05
C LEU A 33 0.38 2.58 -12.33
N GLY A 34 -0.05 1.60 -11.54
CA GLY A 34 -1.31 0.87 -11.80
C GLY A 34 -2.33 0.88 -10.65
N GLY A 35 -2.19 1.79 -9.68
CA GLY A 35 -3.12 1.90 -8.55
C GLY A 35 -2.87 0.87 -7.46
N GLN A 36 -3.91 0.51 -6.69
CA GLN A 36 -3.77 -0.34 -5.50
C GLN A 36 -3.41 -1.79 -5.83
N THR A 37 -3.95 -2.34 -6.92
CA THR A 37 -3.73 -3.76 -7.24
C THR A 37 -2.25 -4.08 -7.39
N PRO A 38 -1.44 -3.35 -8.18
CA PRO A 38 -0.02 -3.66 -8.29
C PRO A 38 0.80 -3.22 -7.06
N LEU A 39 0.37 -2.20 -6.32
CA LEU A 39 1.00 -1.82 -5.04
C LEU A 39 0.92 -2.96 -4.04
N GLY A 40 -0.24 -3.60 -3.91
CA GLY A 40 -0.44 -4.77 -3.04
C GLY A 40 0.37 -6.02 -3.42
N LEU A 41 0.92 -6.07 -4.64
CA LEU A 41 1.80 -7.17 -5.09
C LEU A 41 3.28 -6.90 -4.81
N ALA A 42 3.67 -5.65 -4.54
CA ALA A 42 5.07 -5.23 -4.50
C ALA A 42 5.88 -6.04 -3.47
N LYS A 43 5.32 -6.25 -2.29
CA LYS A 43 5.95 -7.04 -1.21
C LYS A 43 6.19 -8.50 -1.61
N GLY A 44 5.17 -9.17 -2.17
CA GLY A 44 5.30 -10.57 -2.59
C GLY A 44 6.30 -10.75 -3.74
N ILE A 45 6.40 -9.76 -4.63
CA ILE A 45 7.40 -9.74 -5.72
C ILE A 45 8.82 -9.58 -5.14
N GLU A 46 9.00 -8.72 -4.14
CA GLU A 46 10.28 -8.54 -3.46
C GLU A 46 10.71 -9.77 -2.67
N GLU A 47 9.78 -10.39 -1.94
CA GLU A 47 10.00 -11.65 -1.21
C GLU A 47 10.39 -12.81 -2.16
N ALA A 48 9.90 -12.78 -3.40
CA ALA A 48 10.32 -13.70 -4.46
C ALA A 48 11.71 -13.39 -5.06
N GLY A 49 12.38 -12.34 -4.60
CA GLY A 49 13.75 -11.97 -4.98
C GLY A 49 13.85 -10.98 -6.14
N TYR A 50 12.74 -10.40 -6.59
CA TYR A 50 12.75 -9.38 -7.64
C TYR A 50 12.83 -7.97 -7.04
N ARG A 51 13.75 -7.15 -7.55
CA ARG A 51 13.90 -5.77 -7.08
C ARG A 51 12.70 -4.91 -7.51
N ILE A 52 12.03 -4.27 -6.56
CA ILE A 52 11.09 -3.18 -6.84
C ILE A 52 11.87 -1.88 -7.13
N LEU A 53 11.50 -1.20 -8.21
CA LEU A 53 12.05 0.08 -8.62
C LEU A 53 11.12 1.22 -8.19
N GLY A 54 11.69 2.35 -7.79
CA GLY A 54 10.92 3.50 -7.28
C GLY A 54 10.77 3.44 -5.76
N THR A 55 9.55 3.70 -5.27
CA THR A 55 9.20 3.59 -3.85
C THR A 55 9.25 2.12 -3.41
N SER A 56 9.95 1.83 -2.31
CA SER A 56 10.09 0.47 -1.79
C SER A 56 8.77 -0.05 -1.21
N PRO A 57 8.58 -1.39 -1.14
CA PRO A 57 7.40 -1.98 -0.50
C PRO A 57 7.19 -1.49 0.94
N GLU A 58 8.25 -1.34 1.73
CA GLU A 58 8.13 -0.85 3.11
C GLU A 58 7.65 0.60 3.16
N ALA A 59 8.10 1.45 2.22
CA ALA A 59 7.63 2.82 2.13
C ALA A 59 6.18 2.92 1.61
N ILE A 60 5.73 1.95 0.80
CA ILE A 60 4.32 1.81 0.40
C ILE A 60 3.49 1.41 1.63
N ASP A 61 3.89 0.36 2.35
CA ASP A 61 3.21 -0.12 3.56
C ASP A 61 3.11 0.99 4.63
N LEU A 62 4.20 1.73 4.86
CA LEU A 62 4.26 2.87 5.78
C LEU A 62 3.24 3.96 5.44
N ALA A 63 3.01 4.20 4.15
CA ALA A 63 2.06 5.22 3.69
C ALA A 63 0.61 4.72 3.71
N GLU A 64 0.38 3.41 3.54
CA GLU A 64 -0.96 2.82 3.57
C GLU A 64 -1.45 2.50 4.99
N GLU A 65 -0.54 2.22 5.92
CA GLU A 65 -0.83 2.00 7.32
C GLU A 65 -0.85 3.31 8.13
N ARG A 66 -2.00 3.61 8.72
CA ARG A 66 -2.21 4.95 9.30
C ARG A 66 -1.53 5.20 10.62
N GLU A 67 -1.34 4.19 11.44
CA GLU A 67 -0.63 4.37 12.71
C GLU A 67 0.84 4.65 12.45
N LEU A 68 1.41 3.99 11.44
CA LEU A 68 2.75 4.30 10.95
C LEU A 68 2.83 5.69 10.33
N PHE A 69 1.86 6.06 9.50
CA PHE A 69 1.83 7.39 8.90
C PHE A 69 1.69 8.51 9.95
N SER A 70 0.84 8.32 10.96
CA SER A 70 0.71 9.26 12.08
C SER A 70 2.02 9.41 12.85
N ARG A 71 2.69 8.29 13.18
CA ARG A 71 3.99 8.32 13.83
C ARG A 71 5.03 9.07 13.01
N LEU A 72 5.02 8.89 11.69
CA LEU A 72 5.90 9.62 10.78
C LEU A 72 5.63 11.13 10.78
N LEU A 73 4.36 11.55 10.86
CA LEU A 73 4.03 12.98 10.98
C LEU A 73 4.52 13.56 12.31
N ASP A 74 4.37 12.82 13.41
CA ASP A 74 4.84 13.23 14.73
C ASP A 74 6.37 13.35 14.75
N GLU A 75 7.09 12.35 14.21
CA GLU A 75 8.55 12.35 14.08
C GLU A 75 9.06 13.49 13.18
N ALA A 76 8.30 13.85 12.14
CA ALA A 76 8.61 14.94 11.23
C ALA A 76 8.18 16.33 11.75
N GLU A 77 7.60 16.42 12.94
CA GLU A 77 7.04 17.64 13.53
C GLU A 77 6.01 18.33 12.61
N LEU A 78 5.25 17.54 11.84
CA LEU A 78 4.24 18.04 10.91
C LEU A 78 2.86 18.10 11.58
N VAL A 79 2.12 19.15 11.29
CA VAL A 79 0.77 19.33 11.85
C VAL A 79 -0.22 18.39 11.19
N ALA A 80 -0.86 17.54 11.99
CA ALA A 80 -1.99 16.70 11.61
C ALA A 80 -3.26 17.11 12.37
N PRO A 81 -4.47 16.94 11.79
CA PRO A 81 -5.71 17.09 12.55
C PRO A 81 -5.79 16.02 13.64
N ARG A 82 -6.53 16.30 14.73
CA ARG A 82 -6.82 15.28 15.76
C ARG A 82 -7.44 14.05 15.09
N HIS A 83 -6.88 12.88 15.34
CA HIS A 83 -7.27 11.63 14.72
C HIS A 83 -7.15 10.46 15.70
N GLY A 84 -7.68 9.30 15.33
CA GLY A 84 -7.49 8.03 16.03
C GLY A 84 -7.75 6.85 15.10
N THR A 85 -7.32 5.66 15.51
CA THR A 85 -7.59 4.40 14.81
C THR A 85 -8.58 3.56 15.61
N ALA A 86 -9.41 2.79 14.91
CA ALA A 86 -10.36 1.87 15.51
C ALA A 86 -10.51 0.64 14.61
N ILE A 87 -10.70 -0.52 15.23
CA ILE A 87 -10.91 -1.80 14.55
C ILE A 87 -12.35 -2.34 14.71
N ASP A 88 -13.15 -1.67 15.54
CA ASP A 88 -14.54 -1.99 15.82
C ASP A 88 -15.38 -0.70 15.95
N VAL A 89 -16.70 -0.88 16.05
CA VAL A 89 -17.67 0.23 16.10
C VAL A 89 -17.55 1.01 17.41
N ASP A 90 -17.39 0.31 18.53
CA ASP A 90 -17.34 0.95 19.85
C ASP A 90 -16.09 1.83 19.99
N GLY A 91 -14.93 1.35 19.53
CA GLY A 91 -13.70 2.13 19.47
C GLY A 91 -13.83 3.33 18.52
N ALA A 92 -14.51 3.18 17.38
CA ALA A 92 -14.73 4.28 16.45
C ALA A 92 -15.61 5.38 17.08
N ILE A 93 -16.65 5.01 17.85
CA ILE A 93 -17.50 5.97 18.58
C ILE A 93 -16.67 6.70 19.64
N ALA A 94 -15.89 5.98 20.45
CA ALA A 94 -15.06 6.58 21.49
C ALA A 94 -14.06 7.60 20.92
N VAL A 95 -13.41 7.28 19.80
CA VAL A 95 -12.51 8.19 19.08
C VAL A 95 -13.27 9.41 18.55
N ALA A 96 -14.47 9.21 18.00
CA ALA A 96 -15.27 10.30 17.46
C ALA A 96 -15.74 11.28 18.55
N GLU A 97 -16.09 10.77 19.73
CA GLU A 97 -16.47 11.58 20.88
C GLU A 97 -15.29 12.39 21.43
N ASP A 98 -14.09 11.81 21.47
CA ASP A 98 -12.87 12.53 21.89
C ASP A 98 -12.52 13.67 20.91
N ILE A 99 -12.56 13.41 19.61
CA ILE A 99 -12.24 14.39 18.56
C ILE A 99 -13.32 15.49 18.50
N GLY A 100 -14.59 15.10 18.59
CA GLY A 100 -15.76 15.95 18.40
C GLY A 100 -16.28 15.94 16.95
N TYR A 101 -17.60 15.93 16.79
CA TYR A 101 -18.26 15.90 15.49
C TYR A 101 -18.25 17.27 14.77
N PRO A 102 -18.24 17.29 13.42
CA PRO A 102 -18.22 16.15 12.51
C PRO A 102 -16.83 15.50 12.40
N VAL A 103 -16.81 14.17 12.20
CA VAL A 103 -15.58 13.40 11.99
C VAL A 103 -15.52 12.77 10.60
N LEU A 104 -14.31 12.65 10.05
CA LEU A 104 -14.06 12.00 8.77
C LEU A 104 -13.56 10.59 8.99
N VAL A 105 -14.41 9.59 8.74
CA VAL A 105 -14.01 8.18 8.75
C VAL A 105 -13.36 7.85 7.42
N ARG A 106 -12.18 7.22 7.48
CA ARG A 106 -11.51 6.71 6.29
C ARG A 106 -11.05 5.26 6.61
N PRO A 107 -11.10 4.31 5.69
CA PRO A 107 -10.51 2.97 5.88
C PRO A 107 -9.03 2.89 5.44
N SER A 108 -8.22 2.06 6.11
CA SER A 108 -6.83 1.78 5.71
C SER A 108 -6.79 0.85 4.48
N PHE A 109 -5.71 0.90 3.68
CA PHE A 109 -5.51 0.07 2.47
C PHE A 109 -6.59 0.25 1.38
N VAL A 110 -7.18 1.45 1.27
CA VAL A 110 -8.17 1.74 0.22
C VAL A 110 -7.95 3.14 -0.36
N LEU A 111 -7.94 3.24 -1.69
CA LEU A 111 -7.97 4.50 -2.43
C LEU A 111 -9.39 4.85 -2.90
N GLY A 112 -9.68 6.15 -2.94
CA GLY A 112 -10.94 6.66 -3.50
C GLY A 112 -12.13 6.71 -2.53
N GLY A 113 -11.90 6.63 -1.21
CA GLY A 113 -12.97 6.78 -0.22
C GLY A 113 -13.99 5.62 -0.21
N ARG A 114 -13.61 4.43 -0.69
CA ARG A 114 -14.45 3.24 -0.58
C ARG A 114 -14.40 2.73 0.86
N GLY A 115 -15.42 3.11 1.65
CA GLY A 115 -15.66 2.70 3.03
C GLY A 115 -16.90 3.38 3.57
#